data_AF-A0A200Q9D7-F1
#
_entry.id   AF-A0A200Q9D7-F1
#
_cell.length_a   1.000
_cell.length_b   1.000
_cell.length_c   1.000
_cell.angle_alpha   90.00
_cell.angle_beta   90.00
_cell.angle_gamma   90.00
#
_symmetry.space_group_name_H-M   'P 1'
#
loop_
_entity.id
_entity.type
_entity.pdbx_description
1 polymer ?
#
loop_
_entity_poly.entity_id
_entity_poly.type
_entity_poly.pdbx_seq_one_letter_code
_entity_poly.pdbx_strand_id
1 'polypeptide(L)'
;MPSLPTGTIASRPGPLMAGAARFVATIQGKGGHAANPHGAKDPVLAASFTILALQQIVSRETNPLEGRVVTVGFIECGQAGNVIPASVKFGGTFRSLTTEGLSYLRQRIKEVIEAQAIVHRCTAVVDFMEDKIIPYPAT
;
A
#
# COMPACT_ATOMS: atom_id res chain seq x y z
N MET A 1 -10.11 14.46 19.11
CA MET A 1 -9.41 15.75 18.98
C MET A 1 -8.62 15.99 20.24
N PRO A 2 -7.29 15.85 20.21
CA PRO A 2 -6.47 15.94 21.42
C PRO A 2 -6.40 17.36 22.04
N SER A 3 -6.83 18.39 21.32
CA SER A 3 -6.69 19.81 21.70
C SER A 3 -7.91 20.46 22.34
N LEU A 4 -9.03 19.73 22.52
CA LEU A 4 -10.23 20.31 23.12
C LEU A 4 -10.15 20.29 24.66
N PRO A 5 -10.58 21.37 25.35
CA PRO A 5 -10.65 21.39 26.81
C PRO A 5 -11.50 20.26 27.37
N THR A 6 -11.12 19.74 28.54
CA THR A 6 -11.92 18.76 29.28
C THR A 6 -13.34 19.27 29.51
N GLY A 7 -14.34 18.42 29.27
CA GLY A 7 -15.76 18.78 29.36
C GLY A 7 -16.39 19.25 28.04
N THR A 8 -15.62 19.35 26.96
CA THR A 8 -16.16 19.75 25.65
C THR A 8 -16.75 18.56 24.89
N ILE A 9 -18.01 18.68 24.45
CA ILE A 9 -18.63 17.79 23.47
C ILE A 9 -18.55 18.48 22.11
N ALA A 10 -17.97 17.80 21.12
CA ALA A 10 -17.89 18.29 19.75
C ALA A 10 -18.50 17.26 18.78
N SER A 11 -19.23 17.75 17.78
CA SER A 11 -19.79 16.96 16.70
C SER A 11 -19.66 17.71 15.39
N ARG A 12 -19.86 17.00 14.28
CA ARG A 12 -20.06 17.61 12.96
C ARG A 12 -21.02 16.76 12.13
N PRO A 13 -21.63 17.33 11.08
CA PRO A 13 -22.25 16.54 10.03
C PRO A 13 -21.22 15.64 9.32
N GLY A 14 -21.62 14.39 9.05
CA GLY A 14 -20.78 13.41 8.34
C GLY A 14 -19.66 12.78 9.19
N PRO A 15 -18.78 11.96 8.56
CA PRO A 15 -17.89 11.04 9.29
C PRO A 15 -16.74 11.77 9.97
N LEU A 16 -16.75 11.96 11.29
CA LEU A 16 -15.72 12.61 12.13
C LEU A 16 -14.26 12.15 11.87
N MET A 17 -14.02 10.86 11.65
CA MET A 17 -12.74 10.18 11.45
C MET A 17 -12.71 9.38 10.14
N ALA A 18 -11.53 9.31 9.54
CA ALA A 18 -11.32 8.49 8.35
C ALA A 18 -11.35 7.00 8.72
N GLY A 19 -12.02 6.22 7.87
CA GLY A 19 -11.86 4.77 7.87
C GLY A 19 -10.41 4.39 7.57
N ALA A 20 -9.98 3.24 8.07
CA ALA A 20 -8.59 2.81 7.99
C ALA A 20 -8.47 1.30 7.82
N ALA A 21 -7.59 0.91 6.90
CA ALA A 21 -7.25 -0.47 6.63
C ALA A 21 -5.74 -0.62 6.37
N ARG A 22 -5.27 -1.86 6.33
CA ARG A 22 -3.85 -2.22 6.14
C ARG A 22 -3.69 -3.11 4.93
N PHE A 23 -2.48 -3.14 4.39
CA PHE A 23 -2.10 -4.11 3.37
C PHE A 23 -0.65 -4.54 3.59
N VAL A 24 -0.37 -5.78 3.21
CA VAL A 24 0.97 -6.36 3.08
C VAL A 24 1.05 -6.99 1.70
N ALA A 25 2.08 -6.64 0.95
CA ALA A 25 2.35 -7.20 -0.36
C ALA A 25 3.70 -7.90 -0.37
N THR A 26 3.74 -9.05 -1.04
CA THR A 26 4.97 -9.77 -1.33
C THR A 26 5.12 -9.86 -2.84
N ILE A 27 6.18 -9.28 -3.39
CA ILE A 27 6.56 -9.43 -4.80
C ILE A 27 7.62 -10.52 -4.88
N GLN A 28 7.35 -11.55 -5.69
CA GLN A 28 8.24 -12.68 -5.93
C GLN A 28 8.88 -12.55 -7.32
N GLY A 29 10.22 -12.52 -7.33
CA GLY A 29 11.04 -12.52 -8.52
C GLY A 29 11.88 -13.79 -8.61
N LYS A 30 13.10 -13.65 -9.12
CA LYS A 30 14.11 -14.70 -9.20
C LYS A 30 15.44 -14.09 -8.81
N GLY A 31 15.98 -14.53 -7.69
CA GLY A 31 17.26 -14.03 -7.19
C GLY A 31 18.45 -14.45 -8.05
N GLY A 32 19.60 -13.84 -7.80
CA GLY A 32 20.83 -14.13 -8.53
C GLY A 32 22.00 -13.23 -8.11
N HIS A 33 23.18 -13.49 -8.68
CA HIS A 33 24.34 -12.65 -8.46
C HIS A 33 24.15 -11.29 -9.16
N ALA A 34 24.45 -10.17 -8.48
CA ALA A 34 24.21 -8.82 -9.02
C ALA A 34 24.98 -8.54 -10.33
N ALA A 35 26.12 -9.21 -10.56
CA ALA A 35 26.87 -9.12 -11.82
C ALA A 35 26.21 -9.85 -13.01
N ASN A 36 25.21 -10.70 -12.78
CA ASN A 36 24.49 -11.45 -13.83
C ASN A 36 22.98 -11.17 -13.83
N PRO A 37 22.56 -9.90 -13.97
CA PRO A 37 21.15 -9.49 -13.76
C PRO A 37 20.20 -10.07 -14.80
N HIS A 38 20.67 -10.39 -16.01
CA HIS A 38 19.85 -10.95 -17.09
C HIS A 38 19.28 -12.35 -16.75
N GLY A 39 19.91 -13.09 -15.83
CA GLY A 39 19.43 -14.38 -15.35
C GLY A 39 18.41 -14.28 -14.20
N ALA A 40 18.22 -13.08 -13.65
CA ALA A 40 17.37 -12.78 -12.52
C ALA A 40 16.08 -12.03 -12.95
N LYS A 41 15.13 -11.94 -12.02
CA LYS A 41 13.95 -11.08 -12.12
C LYS A 41 13.91 -10.27 -10.84
N ASP A 42 14.34 -9.01 -10.92
CA ASP A 42 14.61 -8.19 -9.74
C ASP A 42 13.31 -7.70 -9.08
N PRO A 43 12.96 -8.22 -7.88
CA PRO A 43 11.76 -7.78 -7.18
C PRO A 43 11.96 -6.41 -6.50
N VAL A 44 13.19 -5.95 -6.24
CA VAL A 44 13.49 -4.63 -5.64
C VAL A 44 13.11 -3.53 -6.62
N LEU A 45 13.48 -3.72 -7.89
CA LEU A 45 13.09 -2.80 -8.96
C LEU A 45 11.57 -2.77 -9.12
N ALA A 46 10.93 -3.95 -9.14
CA ALA A 46 9.47 -4.06 -9.22
C ALA A 46 8.76 -3.35 -8.06
N ALA A 47 9.22 -3.55 -6.81
CA ALA A 47 8.65 -2.90 -5.64
C ALA A 47 8.83 -1.38 -5.67
N SER A 48 9.98 -0.88 -6.14
CA SER A 48 10.25 0.55 -6.25
C SER A 48 9.26 1.26 -7.19
N PHE A 49 9.06 0.70 -8.39
CA PHE A 49 8.06 1.22 -9.33
C PHE A 49 6.63 1.07 -8.79
N THR A 50 6.34 -0.02 -8.08
CA THR A 50 5.05 -0.24 -7.44
C THR A 50 4.75 0.85 -6.40
N ILE A 51 5.70 1.16 -5.52
CA ILE A 51 5.53 2.18 -4.48
C ILE A 51 5.25 3.56 -5.08
N LEU A 52 5.96 3.92 -6.15
CA LEU A 52 5.72 5.18 -6.87
C LEU A 52 4.34 5.18 -7.54
N ALA A 53 3.96 4.07 -8.19
CA ALA A 53 2.66 3.93 -8.84
C ALA A 53 1.48 4.03 -7.84
N LEU A 54 1.63 3.48 -6.63
CA LEU A 54 0.61 3.60 -5.57
C LEU A 54 0.30 5.08 -5.23
N GLN A 55 1.26 5.99 -5.35
CA GLN A 55 1.03 7.42 -5.09
C GLN A 55 0.13 8.08 -6.16
N GLN A 56 -0.01 7.45 -7.33
CA GLN A 56 -0.86 7.93 -8.41
C GLN A 56 -2.34 7.70 -8.12
N ILE A 57 -2.69 6.73 -7.28
CA ILE A 57 -4.09 6.49 -6.86
C ILE A 57 -4.66 7.75 -6.17
N VAL A 58 -3.91 8.31 -5.22
CA VAL A 58 -4.34 9.54 -4.55
C VAL A 58 -4.17 10.75 -5.44
N SER A 59 -3.02 10.89 -6.10
CA SER A 59 -2.74 12.14 -6.84
C SER A 59 -3.52 12.28 -8.14
N ARG A 60 -3.89 11.20 -8.83
CA ARG A 60 -4.51 11.21 -10.17
C ARG A 60 -5.90 10.59 -10.26
N GLU A 61 -6.25 9.64 -9.38
CA GLU A 61 -7.54 8.93 -9.44
C GLU A 61 -8.56 9.44 -8.41
N THR A 62 -8.14 10.26 -7.44
CA THR A 62 -9.00 10.76 -6.36
C THR A 62 -9.49 12.18 -6.65
N ASN A 63 -10.79 12.42 -6.44
CA ASN A 63 -11.35 13.77 -6.47
C ASN A 63 -10.62 14.65 -5.45
N PRO A 64 -10.05 15.82 -5.83
CA PRO A 64 -9.35 16.70 -4.91
C PRO A 64 -10.17 17.16 -3.68
N LEU A 65 -11.50 17.07 -3.73
CA LEU A 65 -12.40 17.37 -2.62
C LEU A 65 -12.60 16.19 -1.65
N GLU A 66 -12.13 14.99 -2.00
CA GLU A 66 -12.20 13.80 -1.16
C GLU A 66 -10.89 13.52 -0.43
N GLY A 67 -10.98 13.23 0.86
CA GLY A 67 -9.81 12.84 1.66
C GLY A 67 -9.50 11.36 1.53
N ARG A 68 -8.43 11.02 0.79
CA ARG A 68 -7.87 9.66 0.71
C ARG A 68 -6.36 9.67 0.96
N VAL A 69 -5.87 8.61 1.60
CA VAL A 69 -4.43 8.46 1.91
C VAL A 69 -4.00 7.02 1.64
N VAL A 70 -2.85 6.85 1.01
CA VAL A 70 -2.12 5.58 0.92
C VAL A 70 -0.72 5.82 1.47
N THR A 71 -0.30 4.97 2.40
CA THR A 71 1.01 5.06 3.05
C THR A 71 1.69 3.71 2.99
N VAL A 72 2.90 3.68 2.43
CA VAL A 72 3.82 2.55 2.57
C VAL A 72 4.65 2.79 3.83
N GLY A 73 4.45 1.97 4.85
CA GLY A 73 5.06 2.14 6.16
C GLY A 73 6.35 1.33 6.34
N PHE A 74 6.54 0.27 5.56
CA PHE A 74 7.76 -0.52 5.59
C PHE A 74 8.05 -1.18 4.24
N ILE A 75 9.33 -1.48 4.03
CA ILE A 75 9.85 -2.33 2.95
C ILE A 75 11.01 -3.16 3.51
N GLU A 76 11.01 -4.45 3.20
CA GLU A 76 11.97 -5.44 3.68
C GLU A 76 12.43 -6.30 2.51
N CYS A 77 13.74 -6.28 2.20
CA CYS A 77 14.33 -7.14 1.18
C CYS A 77 15.86 -7.19 1.25
N GLY A 78 16.42 -8.34 0.86
CA GLY A 78 17.86 -8.52 0.70
C GLY A 78 18.66 -8.45 2.01
N GLN A 79 19.88 -8.99 1.99
CA GLN A 79 20.82 -8.93 3.11
C GLN A 79 22.26 -8.64 2.65
N ALA A 80 22.53 -8.64 1.34
CA ALA A 80 23.85 -8.46 0.76
C ALA A 80 23.79 -7.54 -0.48
N GLY A 81 24.75 -6.62 -0.61
CA GLY A 81 24.77 -5.62 -1.69
C GLY A 81 25.13 -6.17 -3.08
N ASN A 82 25.57 -7.43 -3.17
CA ASN A 82 25.96 -8.09 -4.42
C ASN A 82 24.99 -9.22 -4.83
N VAL A 83 23.80 -9.30 -4.20
CA VAL A 83 22.79 -10.32 -4.48
C VAL A 83 21.45 -9.66 -4.80
N ILE A 84 20.85 -10.06 -5.92
CA ILE A 84 19.45 -9.75 -6.24
C ILE A 84 18.59 -10.71 -5.41
N PRO A 85 17.69 -10.21 -4.53
CA PRO A 85 16.88 -11.07 -3.68
C PRO A 85 15.81 -11.83 -4.49
N ALA A 86 15.28 -12.91 -3.93
CA ALA A 86 14.20 -13.67 -4.54
C ALA A 86 12.83 -12.98 -4.38
N SER A 87 12.66 -12.17 -3.33
CA SER A 87 11.40 -11.48 -3.04
C SER A 87 11.62 -10.16 -2.29
N VAL A 88 10.57 -9.33 -2.29
CA VAL A 88 10.44 -8.11 -1.49
C VAL A 88 9.10 -8.14 -0.78
N LYS A 89 9.09 -7.78 0.51
CA LYS A 89 7.87 -7.58 1.27
C LYS A 89 7.74 -6.11 1.62
N PHE A 90 6.57 -5.52 1.42
CA PHE A 90 6.29 -4.14 1.82
C PHE A 90 4.83 -4.02 2.23
N GLY A 91 4.47 -2.94 2.90
CA GLY A 91 3.09 -2.76 3.33
C GLY A 91 2.89 -1.45 4.07
N GLY A 92 1.65 -1.23 4.48
CA GLY A 92 1.29 -0.04 5.23
C GLY A 92 -0.21 0.11 5.39
N THR A 93 -0.69 1.35 5.32
CA THR A 93 -2.08 1.70 5.62
C THR A 93 -2.70 2.48 4.47
N PHE A 94 -4.02 2.37 4.32
CA PHE A 94 -4.80 3.28 3.49
C PHE A 94 -6.04 3.75 4.25
N ARG A 95 -6.47 4.97 3.94
CA ARG A 95 -7.54 5.68 4.66
C ARG A 95 -8.43 6.44 3.71
N SER A 96 -9.70 6.58 4.09
CA SER A 96 -10.70 7.35 3.35
C SER A 96 -11.73 7.96 4.29
N LEU A 97 -12.23 9.16 3.97
CA LEU A 97 -13.36 9.76 4.68
C LEU A 97 -14.71 9.10 4.34
N THR A 98 -14.75 8.23 3.34
CA THR A 98 -15.95 7.48 2.94
C THR A 98 -15.66 5.98 2.84
N THR A 99 -16.67 5.15 3.11
CA THR A 99 -16.57 3.68 3.01
C THR A 99 -16.37 3.23 1.56
N GLU A 100 -16.98 3.94 0.61
CA GLU A 100 -16.84 3.72 -0.83
C GLU A 100 -15.39 4.01 -1.26
N GLY A 101 -14.82 5.12 -0.80
CA GLY A 101 -13.43 5.46 -1.08
C GLY A 101 -12.45 4.45 -0.46
N LEU A 102 -12.76 3.91 0.72
CA LEU A 102 -11.93 2.86 1.34
C LEU A 102 -11.96 1.56 0.51
N SER A 103 -13.15 1.16 0.05
CA SER A 103 -13.34 0.00 -0.83
C SER A 103 -12.63 0.18 -2.18
N TYR A 104 -12.71 1.37 -2.75
CA TYR A 104 -12.02 1.74 -3.99
C TYR A 104 -10.50 1.65 -3.84
N LEU A 105 -9.94 2.22 -2.76
CA LEU A 105 -8.50 2.13 -2.48
C LEU A 105 -8.05 0.67 -2.35
N ARG A 106 -8.80 -0.17 -1.64
CA ARG A 106 -8.48 -1.60 -1.50
C ARG A 106 -8.35 -2.27 -2.88
N GLN A 107 -9.34 -2.07 -3.75
CA GLN A 107 -9.32 -2.62 -5.10
C GLN A 107 -8.12 -2.10 -5.91
N ARG A 108 -7.94 -0.78 -5.97
CA ARG A 108 -6.89 -0.16 -6.78
C ARG A 108 -5.48 -0.49 -6.29
N ILE A 109 -5.27 -0.57 -4.98
CA ILE A 109 -3.99 -1.01 -4.40
C ILE A 109 -3.63 -2.40 -4.91
N LYS A 110 -4.58 -3.35 -4.87
CA LYS A 110 -4.36 -4.70 -5.39
C LYS A 110 -4.01 -4.68 -6.87
N GLU A 111 -4.82 -4.02 -7.68
CA GLU A 111 -4.65 -3.95 -9.14
C GLU A 111 -3.29 -3.33 -9.54
N VAL A 112 -2.89 -2.23 -8.89
CA VAL A 112 -1.60 -1.57 -9.16
C VAL A 112 -0.43 -2.48 -8.79
N ILE A 113 -0.48 -3.14 -7.63
CA ILE A 113 0.62 -4.03 -7.17
C ILE A 113 0.78 -5.22 -8.11
N GLU A 114 -0.33 -5.88 -8.48
CA GLU A 114 -0.30 -7.03 -9.38
C GLU A 114 0.19 -6.63 -10.79
N ALA A 115 -0.31 -5.52 -11.34
CA ALA A 115 0.10 -5.04 -12.65
C ALA A 115 1.57 -4.65 -12.72
N GLN A 116 2.08 -3.94 -11.70
CA GLN A 116 3.48 -3.53 -11.64
C GLN A 116 4.40 -4.76 -11.53
N ALA A 117 4.04 -5.76 -10.73
CA ALA A 117 4.81 -7.00 -10.66
C ALA A 117 4.90 -7.70 -12.04
N ILE A 118 3.78 -7.77 -12.78
CA ILE A 118 3.72 -8.41 -14.10
C ILE A 118 4.65 -7.72 -15.12
N VAL A 119 4.66 -6.39 -15.18
CA VAL A 119 5.53 -5.63 -16.09
C VAL A 119 7.01 -5.95 -15.84
N HIS A 120 7.38 -6.22 -14.59
CA HIS A 120 8.74 -6.63 -14.20
C HIS A 120 8.97 -8.15 -14.23
N ARG A 121 8.05 -8.94 -14.83
CA ARG A 121 8.10 -10.41 -14.94
C ARG A 121 8.10 -11.13 -13.57
N CYS A 122 7.64 -10.45 -12.53
CA CYS A 122 7.46 -10.94 -11.17
C CYS A 122 5.99 -11.33 -10.93
N THR A 123 5.71 -11.97 -9.80
CA THR A 123 4.35 -12.17 -9.30
C THR A 123 4.16 -11.42 -7.99
N ALA A 124 2.92 -11.10 -7.63
CA ALA A 124 2.62 -10.46 -6.37
C ALA A 124 1.43 -11.12 -5.68
N VAL A 125 1.46 -11.12 -4.35
CA VAL A 125 0.32 -11.47 -3.49
C VAL A 125 0.08 -10.31 -2.54
N VAL A 126 -1.18 -9.92 -2.37
CA VAL A 126 -1.59 -8.84 -1.47
C VAL A 126 -2.54 -9.40 -0.42
N ASP A 127 -2.20 -9.17 0.84
CA ASP A 127 -3.00 -9.52 2.01
C ASP A 127 -3.51 -8.22 2.67
N PHE A 128 -4.84 -8.08 2.78
CA PHE A 128 -5.49 -6.95 3.42
C PHE A 128 -5.75 -7.16 4.93
N MET A 129 -5.25 -8.27 5.49
CA MET A 129 -5.30 -8.61 6.91
C MET A 129 -6.72 -8.72 7.48
N GLU A 130 -7.71 -9.04 6.65
CA GLU A 130 -9.14 -9.08 7.01
C GLU A 130 -9.42 -10.12 8.12
N ASP A 131 -8.66 -11.22 8.17
CA ASP A 131 -8.78 -12.27 9.19
C ASP A 131 -8.25 -11.83 10.58
N LYS A 132 -7.45 -10.76 10.64
CA LYS A 132 -6.76 -10.33 11.87
C LYS A 132 -7.20 -8.95 12.34
N ILE A 133 -7.68 -8.11 11.42
CA ILE A 133 -7.95 -6.70 11.67
C ILE A 133 -9.20 -6.31 10.88
N ILE A 134 -10.27 -6.02 11.61
CA ILE A 134 -11.48 -5.46 11.03
C ILE A 134 -11.17 -4.03 10.54
N PRO A 135 -11.43 -3.69 9.26
CA PRO A 135 -11.29 -2.33 8.78
C PRO A 135 -12.14 -1.37 9.62
N TYR A 136 -11.57 -0.25 10.04
CA TYR A 136 -12.37 0.79 10.69
C TYR A 136 -13.19 1.49 9.59
N PRO A 137 -14.53 1.49 9.67
CA PRO A 137 -15.34 2.29 8.77
C PRO A 137 -15.09 3.78 9.04
N ALA A 138 -15.45 4.64 8.08
CA ALA A 138 -15.51 6.06 8.35
C ALA A 138 -16.66 6.34 9.34
N THR A 139 -16.38 7.05 10.42
CA THR A 139 -17.32 7.35 11.53
C THR A 139 -17.34 8.82 11.82
#